data_AF-K1V6T4-F1
#
_entry.id   AF-K1V6T4-F1
#
_cell.length_a   1.000
_cell.length_b   1.000
_cell.length_c   1.000
_cell.angle_alpha   90.00
_cell.angle_beta   90.00
_cell.angle_gamma   90.00
#
_symmetry.space_group_name_H-M   'P 1'
#
loop_
_entity.id
_entity.type
_entity.pdbx_description
1 polymer ?
#
loop_
_entity_poly.entity_id
_entity_poly.type
_entity_poly.pdbx_seq_one_letter_code
_entity_poly.pdbx_strand_id
1 'polypeptide(L)'
;MGMYYEINEETAKASKLMMSLDDYEENSTTNEYRTMCDRAQEIAEEQKQKHPECAETIDMILNRYCRKLAEWINRENAIGTMCPSVMIAGPAGINRAKKEKQIAAYKRNAEKYEEISGLISRIQSVGTGGIKAGDANALEKLKNKLENMEECYQTMKKANAYYKNNGTLDGFYLFDEIT
;
A
#
# COMPACT_ATOMS: atom_id res chain seq x y z
N MET A 1 8.42 -8.02 -12.35
CA MET A 1 7.30 -8.52 -13.17
C MET A 1 6.11 -8.68 -12.23
N GLY A 2 5.09 -7.84 -12.34
CA GLY A 2 3.90 -7.94 -11.49
C GLY A 2 3.25 -9.30 -11.63
N MET A 3 3.10 -10.03 -10.52
CA MET A 3 2.40 -11.32 -10.51
C MET A 3 0.91 -11.03 -10.37
N TYR A 4 0.22 -10.96 -11.50
CA TYR A 4 -1.24 -10.96 -11.50
C TYR A 4 -1.74 -12.36 -11.14
N TYR A 5 -2.78 -12.39 -10.31
CA TYR A 5 -3.45 -13.62 -9.93
C TYR A 5 -4.81 -13.71 -10.65
N GLU A 6 -5.32 -14.94 -10.75
CA GLU A 6 -6.55 -15.22 -11.49
C GLU A 6 -7.79 -14.67 -10.77
N ILE A 7 -8.63 -13.97 -11.54
CA ILE A 7 -9.96 -13.51 -11.12
C ILE A 7 -11.00 -14.39 -11.79
N ASN A 8 -11.97 -14.88 -11.02
CA ASN A 8 -13.04 -15.71 -11.52
C ASN A 8 -14.14 -14.82 -12.13
N GLU A 9 -14.04 -14.59 -13.44
CA GLU A 9 -14.94 -13.69 -14.15
C GLU A 9 -16.36 -14.24 -14.31
N GLU A 10 -16.54 -15.56 -14.37
CA GLU A 10 -17.88 -16.16 -14.38
C GLU A 10 -18.63 -15.81 -13.09
N THR A 11 -17.94 -15.89 -11.95
CA THR A 11 -18.50 -15.53 -10.64
C THR A 11 -18.71 -14.02 -10.53
N ALA A 12 -17.82 -13.20 -11.09
CA ALA A 12 -17.98 -11.75 -11.13
C ALA A 12 -19.22 -11.34 -11.94
N LYS A 13 -19.40 -11.92 -13.12
CA LYS A 13 -20.58 -11.72 -13.96
C LYS A 13 -21.87 -12.15 -13.26
N ALA A 14 -21.88 -13.34 -12.66
CA ALA A 14 -23.04 -13.84 -11.92
C ALA A 14 -23.37 -12.94 -10.72
N SER A 15 -22.34 -12.47 -9.99
CA SER A 15 -22.49 -11.52 -8.88
C SER A 15 -23.11 -10.20 -9.35
N LYS A 16 -22.58 -9.60 -10.43
CA LYS A 16 -23.08 -8.35 -10.99
C LYS A 16 -24.56 -8.45 -11.37
N LEU A 17 -24.95 -9.51 -12.09
CA LEU A 17 -26.34 -9.75 -12.49
C LEU A 17 -27.30 -9.93 -11.30
N MET A 18 -26.81 -10.45 -10.17
CA MET A 18 -27.61 -10.58 -8.95
C MET A 18 -27.68 -9.30 -8.13
N MET A 19 -26.71 -8.39 -8.27
CA MET A 19 -26.57 -7.21 -7.41
C MET A 19 -27.01 -5.90 -8.09
N SER A 20 -26.81 -5.77 -9.39
CA SER A 20 -26.98 -4.54 -10.17
C SER A 20 -27.82 -4.79 -11.42
N LEU A 21 -28.51 -3.75 -11.88
CA LEU A 21 -29.26 -3.74 -13.13
C LEU A 21 -28.39 -3.43 -14.34
N ASP A 22 -27.15 -3.00 -14.12
CA ASP A 22 -26.23 -2.63 -15.20
C ASP A 22 -25.66 -3.89 -15.84
N ASP A 23 -25.47 -3.81 -17.16
CA ASP A 23 -24.80 -4.87 -17.91
C ASP A 23 -23.36 -5.06 -17.44
N TYR A 24 -22.92 -6.31 -17.43
CA TYR A 24 -21.56 -6.66 -17.08
C TYR A 24 -20.66 -6.58 -18.31
N GLU A 25 -19.67 -5.68 -18.28
CA GLU A 25 -18.63 -5.60 -19.29
C GLU A 25 -17.60 -6.71 -19.10
N GLU A 26 -17.24 -7.37 -20.21
CA GLU A 26 -16.31 -8.50 -20.19
C GLU A 26 -14.93 -8.09 -19.67
N ASN A 27 -14.36 -8.89 -18.76
CA ASN A 27 -13.08 -8.64 -18.09
C ASN A 27 -13.00 -7.36 -17.25
N SER A 28 -14.13 -6.71 -16.95
CA SER A 28 -14.15 -5.47 -16.18
C SER A 28 -13.52 -5.64 -14.79
N THR A 29 -13.82 -6.75 -14.10
CA THR A 29 -13.29 -7.02 -12.75
C THR A 29 -11.80 -7.35 -12.80
N THR A 30 -11.32 -8.10 -13.79
CA THR A 30 -9.89 -8.34 -14.00
C THR A 30 -9.15 -7.03 -14.31
N ASN A 31 -9.74 -6.14 -15.10
CA ASN A 31 -9.14 -4.84 -15.42
C ASN A 31 -9.05 -3.94 -14.19
N GLU A 32 -10.08 -3.92 -13.35
CA GLU A 32 -10.07 -3.20 -12.08
C GLU A 32 -8.99 -3.75 -11.14
N TYR A 33 -8.90 -5.08 -11.00
CA TYR A 33 -7.85 -5.74 -10.23
C TYR A 33 -6.45 -5.36 -10.73
N ARG A 34 -6.22 -5.41 -12.04
CA ARG A 34 -4.94 -5.03 -12.64
C ARG A 34 -4.60 -3.58 -12.36
N THR A 35 -5.56 -2.67 -12.50
CA THR A 35 -5.36 -1.23 -12.20
C THR A 35 -4.91 -1.01 -10.76
N MET A 36 -5.51 -1.72 -9.80
CA MET A 36 -5.11 -1.64 -8.39
C MET A 36 -3.69 -2.20 -8.16
N CYS A 37 -3.35 -3.33 -8.81
CA CYS A 37 -2.01 -3.91 -8.76
C CYS A 37 -0.95 -3.00 -9.41
N ASP A 38 -1.27 -2.37 -10.53
CA ASP A 38 -0.38 -1.47 -11.26
C ASP A 38 -0.07 -0.23 -10.41
N ARG A 39 -1.09 0.35 -9.78
CA ARG A 39 -0.89 1.44 -8.81
C ARG A 39 -0.02 1.02 -7.62
N ALA A 40 -0.20 -0.21 -7.12
CA ALA A 40 0.66 -0.72 -6.05
C ALA A 40 2.10 -0.95 -6.53
N GLN A 41 2.28 -1.33 -7.80
CA GLN A 41 3.59 -1.49 -8.42
C GLN A 41 4.30 -0.14 -8.56
N GLU A 42 3.62 0.92 -8.99
CA GLU A 42 4.17 2.28 -9.05
C GLU A 42 4.70 2.73 -7.68
N ILE A 43 3.91 2.52 -6.63
CA ILE A 43 4.31 2.84 -5.25
C ILE A 43 5.54 2.01 -4.84
N ALA A 44 5.57 0.73 -5.21
CA ALA A 44 6.71 -0.15 -4.92
C ALA A 44 7.97 0.29 -5.66
N GLU A 45 7.87 0.70 -6.93
CA GLU A 45 9.00 1.19 -7.73
C GLU A 45 9.57 2.50 -7.17
N GLU A 46 8.71 3.44 -6.76
CA GLU A 46 9.14 4.67 -6.10
C GLU A 46 9.91 4.38 -4.79
N GLN A 47 9.44 3.41 -4.00
CA GLN A 47 10.12 3.01 -2.77
C GLN A 47 11.44 2.28 -3.02
N LYS A 48 11.53 1.47 -4.08
CA LYS A 48 12.79 0.84 -4.49
C LYS A 48 13.85 1.84 -4.93
N GLN A 49 13.44 2.94 -5.56
CA GLN A 49 14.37 4.02 -5.92
C GLN A 49 14.96 4.69 -4.67
N LYS A 50 14.15 4.86 -3.60
CA LYS A 50 14.59 5.43 -2.32
C LYS A 50 15.42 4.45 -1.50
N HIS A 51 15.04 3.17 -1.50
CA HIS A 51 15.61 2.11 -0.67
C HIS A 51 15.94 0.86 -1.51
N PRO A 52 16.97 0.92 -2.36
CA PRO A 52 17.33 -0.19 -3.25
C PRO A 52 17.76 -1.44 -2.47
N GLU A 53 18.27 -1.30 -1.25
CA GLU A 53 18.66 -2.41 -0.40
C GLU A 53 17.47 -3.25 0.09
N CYS A 54 16.26 -2.71 0.03
CA CYS A 54 15.03 -3.37 0.46
C CYS A 54 14.20 -3.89 -0.72
N ALA A 55 14.72 -3.89 -1.94
CA ALA A 55 13.95 -4.21 -3.15
C ALA A 55 13.26 -5.58 -3.08
N GLU A 56 13.94 -6.62 -2.62
CA GLU A 56 13.38 -7.98 -2.48
C GLU A 56 12.22 -8.02 -1.48
N THR A 57 12.35 -7.33 -0.33
CA THR A 57 11.27 -7.25 0.65
C THR A 57 10.06 -6.48 0.14
N ILE A 58 10.29 -5.42 -0.64
CA ILE A 58 9.23 -4.65 -1.30
C ILE A 58 8.48 -5.54 -2.30
N ASP A 59 9.22 -6.30 -3.13
CA ASP A 59 8.64 -7.25 -4.09
C ASP A 59 7.82 -8.35 -3.41
N MET A 60 8.31 -8.88 -2.30
CA MET A 60 7.57 -9.87 -1.51
C MET A 60 6.25 -9.31 -0.97
N ILE A 61 6.25 -8.06 -0.47
CA ILE A 61 5.03 -7.43 0.06
C ILE A 61 4.06 -7.12 -1.08
N LEU A 62 4.55 -6.62 -2.21
CA LEU A 62 3.75 -6.37 -3.41
C LEU A 62 3.09 -7.66 -3.90
N ASN A 63 3.85 -8.76 -4.01
CA ASN A 63 3.31 -10.06 -4.40
C ASN A 63 2.20 -10.53 -3.45
N ARG A 64 2.42 -10.39 -2.13
CA ARG A 64 1.42 -10.72 -1.12
C ARG A 64 0.16 -9.86 -1.25
N TYR A 65 0.31 -8.57 -1.56
CA TYR A 65 -0.81 -7.66 -1.80
C TYR A 65 -1.63 -8.13 -3.01
N CYS A 66 -1.00 -8.32 -4.17
CA CYS A 66 -1.69 -8.73 -5.39
C CYS A 66 -2.43 -10.07 -5.22
N ARG A 67 -1.83 -11.01 -4.48
CA ARG A 67 -2.45 -12.31 -4.18
C ARG A 67 -3.68 -12.16 -3.30
N LYS A 68 -3.54 -11.46 -2.16
CA LYS A 68 -4.66 -11.28 -1.23
C LYS A 68 -5.79 -10.45 -1.84
N LEU A 69 -5.46 -9.48 -2.68
CA LEU A 69 -6.46 -8.68 -3.39
C LEU A 69 -7.29 -9.55 -4.33
N ALA A 70 -6.66 -10.43 -5.12
CA ALA A 70 -7.40 -11.36 -5.97
C ALA A 70 -8.27 -12.33 -5.17
N GLU A 71 -7.74 -12.89 -4.07
CA GLU A 71 -8.51 -13.75 -3.15
C GLU A 71 -9.72 -12.99 -2.57
N TRP A 72 -9.56 -11.70 -2.25
CA TRP A 72 -10.62 -10.85 -1.71
C TRP A 72 -11.70 -10.52 -2.75
N ILE A 73 -11.33 -10.12 -3.97
CA ILE A 73 -12.25 -9.85 -5.08
C ILE A 73 -13.06 -11.11 -5.41
N ASN A 74 -12.39 -12.26 -5.57
CA ASN A 74 -13.05 -13.53 -5.83
C ASN A 74 -14.02 -13.91 -4.70
N ARG A 75 -13.64 -13.63 -3.45
CA ARG A 75 -14.51 -13.87 -2.30
C ARG A 75 -15.72 -12.93 -2.28
N GLU A 76 -15.52 -11.66 -2.62
CA GLU A 76 -16.59 -10.67 -2.69
C GLU A 76 -17.63 -11.06 -3.74
N ASN A 77 -17.18 -11.43 -4.94
CA ASN A 77 -18.03 -11.92 -6.01
C ASN A 77 -18.79 -13.19 -5.58
N ALA A 78 -18.11 -14.15 -4.93
CA ALA A 78 -18.76 -15.34 -4.40
C ALA A 78 -19.79 -15.05 -3.30
N ILE A 79 -19.65 -13.96 -2.55
CA ILE A 79 -20.67 -13.51 -1.58
C ILE A 79 -21.85 -12.88 -2.32
N GLY A 80 -21.61 -12.12 -3.39
CA GLY A 80 -22.65 -11.52 -4.22
C GLY A 80 -23.59 -12.54 -4.86
N THR A 81 -23.09 -13.73 -5.21
CA THR A 81 -23.92 -14.81 -5.76
C THR A 81 -24.81 -15.53 -4.74
N MET A 82 -24.66 -15.28 -3.43
CA MET A 82 -25.41 -15.99 -2.39
C MET A 82 -26.91 -15.65 -2.36
N CYS A 83 -27.24 -14.38 -2.60
CA CYS A 83 -28.61 -13.87 -2.52
C CYS A 83 -28.75 -12.59 -3.34
N PRO A 84 -29.73 -12.47 -4.25
CA PRO A 84 -29.90 -11.28 -5.08
C PRO A 84 -30.25 -10.03 -4.27
N SER A 85 -30.07 -8.86 -4.89
CA SER A 85 -30.45 -7.60 -4.26
C SER A 85 -31.97 -7.41 -4.30
N VAL A 86 -32.46 -6.57 -3.37
CA VAL A 86 -33.91 -6.24 -3.30
C VAL A 86 -34.37 -5.55 -4.59
N MET A 87 -33.47 -4.84 -5.27
CA MET A 87 -33.77 -4.21 -6.55
C MET A 87 -33.98 -5.24 -7.67
N ILE A 88 -33.24 -6.35 -7.66
CA ILE A 88 -33.35 -7.40 -8.68
C ILE A 88 -34.52 -8.35 -8.42
N ALA A 89 -34.65 -8.85 -7.19
CA ALA A 89 -35.65 -9.88 -6.86
C ALA A 89 -36.94 -9.34 -6.22
N GLY A 90 -37.00 -8.04 -5.92
CA GLY A 90 -38.08 -7.43 -5.15
C GLY A 90 -38.07 -7.84 -3.66
N PRO A 91 -38.85 -7.14 -2.81
CA PRO A 91 -38.88 -7.41 -1.37
C PRO A 91 -39.48 -8.78 -1.00
N ALA A 92 -40.36 -9.32 -1.85
CA ALA A 92 -40.98 -10.64 -1.63
C ALA A 92 -40.13 -11.82 -2.14
N GLY A 93 -39.16 -11.57 -3.03
CA GLY A 93 -38.32 -12.61 -3.65
C GLY A 93 -37.10 -13.02 -2.82
N ILE A 94 -36.85 -12.38 -1.68
CA ILE A 94 -35.63 -12.57 -0.88
C ILE A 94 -35.89 -13.38 0.37
N ASN A 95 -35.07 -14.42 0.55
CA ASN A 95 -34.99 -15.16 1.81
C ASN A 95 -34.15 -14.37 2.83
N ARG A 96 -34.81 -13.86 3.88
CA ARG A 96 -34.16 -13.03 4.93
C ARG A 96 -32.96 -13.72 5.56
N ALA A 97 -33.06 -15.00 5.91
CA ALA A 97 -31.97 -15.74 6.54
C ALA A 97 -30.75 -15.89 5.62
N LYS A 98 -30.95 -16.03 4.29
CA LYS A 98 -29.85 -16.01 3.32
C LYS A 98 -29.22 -14.62 3.21
N LYS A 99 -30.05 -13.57 3.19
CA LYS A 99 -29.59 -12.19 3.09
C LYS A 99 -28.78 -11.77 4.32
N GLU A 100 -29.21 -12.14 5.51
CA GLU A 100 -28.47 -11.90 6.76
C GLU A 100 -27.10 -12.58 6.74
N LYS A 101 -27.02 -13.84 6.28
CA LYS A 101 -25.75 -14.55 6.09
C LYS A 101 -24.84 -13.85 5.06
N GLN A 102 -25.41 -13.36 3.96
CA GLN A 102 -24.67 -12.60 2.96
C GLN A 102 -24.10 -11.30 3.55
N ILE A 103 -24.91 -10.52 4.27
CA ILE A 103 -24.48 -9.28 4.92
C ILE A 103 -23.37 -9.56 5.95
N ALA A 104 -23.52 -10.61 6.77
CA ALA A 104 -22.49 -11.01 7.72
C ALA A 104 -21.19 -11.42 7.02
N ALA A 105 -21.26 -12.08 5.86
CA ALA A 105 -20.10 -12.43 5.05
C ALA A 105 -19.43 -11.19 4.45
N TYR A 106 -20.21 -10.23 3.92
CA TYR A 106 -19.68 -8.95 3.43
C TYR A 106 -18.95 -8.18 4.52
N LYS A 107 -19.53 -8.09 5.72
CA LYS A 107 -18.88 -7.41 6.86
C LYS A 107 -17.51 -8.02 7.17
N ARG A 108 -17.43 -9.35 7.26
CA ARG A 108 -16.15 -10.06 7.48
C ARG A 108 -15.17 -9.87 6.32
N ASN A 109 -15.65 -9.74 5.08
CA ASN A 109 -14.78 -9.52 3.93
C ASN A 109 -14.25 -8.08 3.89
N ALA A 110 -15.05 -7.10 4.29
CA ALA A 110 -14.64 -5.70 4.41
C ALA A 110 -13.52 -5.52 5.44
N GLU A 111 -13.60 -6.20 6.58
CA GLU A 111 -12.53 -6.21 7.60
C GLU A 111 -11.19 -6.70 7.02
N LYS A 112 -11.21 -7.68 6.11
CA LYS A 112 -10.00 -8.16 5.42
C LYS A 112 -9.44 -7.17 4.41
N TYR A 113 -10.29 -6.35 3.80
CA TYR A 113 -9.83 -5.33 2.85
C TYR A 113 -8.93 -4.31 3.55
N GLU A 114 -9.26 -3.92 4.79
CA GLU A 114 -8.42 -3.03 5.60
C GLU A 114 -7.02 -3.63 5.88
N GLU A 115 -6.93 -4.94 6.10
CA GLU A 115 -5.63 -5.61 6.23
C GLU A 115 -4.83 -5.61 4.91
N ILE A 116 -5.52 -5.70 3.77
CA ILE A 116 -4.93 -5.70 2.43
C ILE A 116 -4.44 -4.30 2.08
N SER A 117 -5.25 -3.26 2.31
CA SER A 117 -4.87 -1.86 2.09
C SER A 117 -3.66 -1.47 2.95
N GLY A 118 -3.59 -1.97 4.18
CA GLY A 118 -2.44 -1.80 5.07
C GLY A 118 -1.12 -2.35 4.51
N LEU A 119 -1.14 -3.27 3.54
CA LEU A 119 0.08 -3.73 2.86
C LEU A 119 0.69 -2.65 1.96
N ILE A 120 -0.11 -1.75 1.38
CA ILE A 120 0.40 -0.61 0.61
C ILE A 120 1.14 0.35 1.54
N SER A 121 0.53 0.69 2.68
CA SER A 121 1.19 1.51 3.70
C SER A 121 2.45 0.84 4.24
N ARG A 122 2.45 -0.51 4.31
CA ARG A 122 3.64 -1.27 4.67
C ARG A 122 4.75 -1.12 3.63
N ILE A 123 4.45 -1.18 2.32
CA ILE A 123 5.44 -0.92 1.25
C ILE A 123 6.07 0.46 1.42
N GLN A 124 5.26 1.50 1.68
CA GLN A 124 5.73 2.87 1.87
C GLN A 124 6.58 3.09 3.13
N SER A 125 6.45 2.23 4.13
CA SER A 125 7.20 2.30 5.39
C SER A 125 8.45 1.41 5.42
N VAL A 126 8.69 0.61 4.38
CA VAL A 126 9.93 -0.14 4.24
C VAL A 126 11.08 0.86 4.07
N GLY A 127 12.16 0.69 4.83
CA GLY A 127 13.35 1.57 4.78
C GLY A 127 13.27 2.85 5.61
N THR A 128 12.08 3.30 6.01
CA THR A 128 11.90 4.52 6.84
C THR A 128 11.88 4.25 8.35
N GLY A 129 11.81 2.97 8.75
CA GLY A 129 11.88 2.55 10.14
C GLY A 129 13.28 2.72 10.76
N GLY A 130 13.36 2.69 12.10
CA GLY A 130 14.62 2.67 12.81
C GLY A 130 15.48 1.46 12.42
N ILE A 131 16.81 1.63 12.46
CA ILE A 131 17.79 0.58 12.15
C ILE A 131 17.57 -0.59 13.12
N LYS A 132 17.26 -1.77 12.58
CA LYS A 132 16.99 -2.95 13.41
C LYS A 132 18.31 -3.64 13.75
N ALA A 133 18.38 -4.19 14.97
CA ALA A 133 19.56 -4.93 15.43
C ALA A 133 19.88 -6.17 14.58
N GLY A 134 18.91 -6.71 13.83
CA GLY A 134 19.07 -7.87 12.96
C GLY A 134 19.39 -7.56 11.49
N ASP A 135 19.50 -6.28 11.09
CA ASP A 135 19.87 -5.95 9.71
C ASP A 135 21.36 -6.23 9.47
N ALA A 136 21.70 -6.95 8.40
CA ALA A 136 23.10 -7.28 8.08
C ALA A 136 23.99 -6.03 7.92
N ASN A 137 23.39 -4.92 7.48
CA ASN A 137 24.07 -3.63 7.30
C ASN A 137 23.76 -2.64 8.45
N ALA A 138 23.27 -3.11 9.60
CA ALA A 138 22.90 -2.24 10.72
C ALA A 138 24.08 -1.36 11.19
N LEU A 139 25.28 -1.93 11.30
CA LEU A 139 26.48 -1.22 11.72
C LEU A 139 26.87 -0.11 10.75
N GLU A 140 26.80 -0.37 9.45
CA GLU A 140 27.13 0.61 8.42
C GLU A 140 26.09 1.74 8.38
N LYS A 141 24.80 1.40 8.46
CA LYS A 141 23.71 2.38 8.57
C LYS A 141 23.85 3.25 9.83
N LEU A 142 24.26 2.67 10.96
CA LEU A 142 24.50 3.42 12.20
C LEU A 142 25.69 4.36 12.09
N LYS A 143 26.79 3.92 11.46
CA LYS A 143 27.97 4.76 11.20
C LYS A 143 27.64 5.94 10.30
N ASN A 144 26.99 5.71 9.16
CA ASN A 144 26.60 6.80 8.25
C ASN A 144 25.65 7.79 8.93
N LYS A 145 24.73 7.30 9.76
CA LYS A 145 23.83 8.17 10.53
C LYS A 145 24.59 9.00 11.57
N LEU A 146 25.60 8.40 12.21
CA LEU A 146 26.46 9.09 13.16
C LEU A 146 27.29 10.17 12.48
N GLU A 147 27.92 9.87 11.35
CA GLU A 147 28.70 10.82 10.55
C GLU A 147 27.84 12.02 10.11
N ASN A 148 26.67 11.78 9.51
CA ASN A 148 25.74 12.85 9.13
C ASN A 148 25.32 13.72 10.32
N MET A 149 25.15 13.10 11.50
CA MET A 149 24.74 13.81 12.71
C MET A 149 25.90 14.62 13.31
N GLU A 150 27.13 14.12 13.22
CA GLU A 150 28.34 14.86 13.56
C GLU A 150 28.57 16.06 12.63
N GLU A 151 28.40 15.89 11.32
CA GLU A 151 28.49 16.99 10.35
C GLU A 151 27.48 18.10 10.65
N CYS A 152 26.21 17.73 10.83
CA CYS A 152 25.15 18.66 11.25
C CYS A 152 25.54 19.37 12.56
N TYR A 153 26.03 18.64 13.56
CA TYR A 153 26.47 19.23 14.82
C TYR A 153 27.61 20.24 14.63
N GLN A 154 28.62 19.92 13.80
CA GLN A 154 29.72 20.84 13.52
C GLN A 154 29.23 22.10 12.80
N THR A 155 28.33 21.97 11.81
CA THR A 155 27.73 23.13 11.14
C THR A 155 26.95 24.03 12.10
N MET A 156 26.11 23.44 12.98
CA MET A 156 25.38 24.21 14.00
C MET A 156 26.32 24.90 14.98
N LYS A 157 27.41 24.24 15.37
CA LYS A 157 28.42 24.83 16.25
C LYS A 157 29.12 26.02 15.60
N LYS A 158 29.47 25.92 14.31
CA LYS A 158 30.05 27.03 13.52
C LYS A 158 29.07 28.21 13.43
N ALA A 159 27.80 27.94 13.11
CA ALA A 159 26.75 28.95 13.05
C ALA A 159 26.56 29.68 14.39
N ASN A 160 26.51 28.93 15.49
CA ASN A 160 26.38 29.50 16.84
C ASN A 160 27.60 30.34 17.24
N ALA A 161 28.81 29.91 16.88
CA ALA A 161 30.03 30.67 17.13
C ALA A 161 30.05 32.00 16.35
N TYR A 162 29.63 31.97 15.08
CA TYR A 162 29.49 33.16 14.25
C TYR A 162 28.46 34.13 14.84
N TYR A 163 27.26 33.64 15.17
CA TYR A 163 26.20 34.44 15.77
C TYR A 163 26.63 35.08 17.11
N LYS A 164 27.35 34.34 17.95
CA LYS A 164 27.87 34.87 19.22
C LYS A 164 28.82 36.07 19.02
N ASN A 165 29.61 36.05 17.95
CA ASN A 165 30.59 37.11 17.66
C ASN A 165 29.96 38.31 16.94
N ASN A 166 29.01 38.07 16.03
CA ASN A 166 28.48 39.10 15.12
C ASN A 166 27.07 39.58 15.49
N GLY A 167 26.37 38.89 16.37
CA GLY A 167 24.99 39.22 16.79
C GLY A 167 23.93 38.99 15.73
N THR A 168 24.32 38.58 14.52
CA THR A 168 23.45 38.26 13.38
C THR A 168 23.99 37.03 12.64
N LEU A 169 23.15 36.43 11.79
CA LEU A 169 23.55 35.36 10.86
C LEU A 169 23.79 35.88 9.43
N ASP A 170 23.65 37.20 9.21
CA ASP A 170 23.88 37.82 7.91
C ASP A 170 25.37 37.75 7.56
N GLY A 171 25.69 37.09 6.44
CA GLY A 171 27.07 36.84 5.99
C GLY A 171 27.70 35.53 6.50
N PHE A 172 26.92 34.65 7.13
CA PHE A 172 27.36 33.28 7.42
C PHE A 172 27.12 32.37 6.22
N TYR A 173 28.19 31.85 5.63
CA TYR A 173 28.14 30.88 4.55
C TYR A 173 28.47 29.48 5.08
N LEU A 174 27.55 28.54 4.87
CA LEU A 174 27.67 27.16 5.38
C LEU A 174 28.70 26.34 4.60
N PHE A 175 28.82 26.64 3.32
CA PHE A 175 29.83 26.14 2.42
C PHE A 175 30.72 27.34 2.10
N ASP A 176 32.03 27.22 2.35
CA ASP A 176 32.98 28.20 1.82
C ASP A 176 32.72 28.28 0.32
N GLU A 177 32.43 29.48 -0.18
CA GLU A 177 32.19 29.71 -1.60
C GLU A 177 33.34 29.07 -2.38
N ILE A 178 33.03 28.03 -3.16
CA ILE A 178 33.95 27.42 -4.10
C ILE A 178 34.19 28.48 -5.18
N THR A 179 35.27 29.24 -5.03
CA THR A 179 35.99 29.86 -6.16
C THR A 179 36.78 28.83 -6.92
#